data_AF-A0A7C6V4Y8-F1
#
_entry.id   AF-A0A7C6V4Y8-F1
#
_cell.length_a   1.000
_cell.length_b   1.000
_cell.length_c   1.000
_cell.angle_alpha   90.00
_cell.angle_beta   90.00
_cell.angle_gamma   90.00
#
_symmetry.space_group_name_H-M   'P 1'
#
loop_
_entity.id
_entity.type
_entity.pdbx_description
1 polymer ?
#
loop_
_entity_poly.entity_id
_entity_poly.type
_entity_poly.pdbx_seq_one_letter_code
_entity_poly.pdbx_strand_id
1 'polypeptide(L)'
;GVARRGLLIRHLVLPGQVEDSKQVLRWIAANLPGEVYISLMAQYFPAYRAGGIPPLNRRLRRKEYEQVVACLLELNRDQGYVQELEAASPDYVPAFDLTGLDGGG
;
A
#
# COMPACT_ATOMS: atom_id res chain seq x y z
N GLY A 1 4.22 -10.49 -26.49
CA GLY A 1 4.89 -10.77 -25.21
C GLY A 1 3.88 -11.36 -24.26
N VAL A 2 4.20 -12.48 -23.61
CA VAL A 2 3.27 -13.22 -22.76
C VAL A 2 3.06 -12.42 -21.46
N ALA A 3 1.87 -11.87 -21.26
CA ALA A 3 1.46 -11.33 -19.97
C ALA A 3 1.50 -12.48 -18.95
N ARG A 4 2.47 -12.48 -18.03
CA ARG A 4 2.50 -13.42 -16.91
C ARG A 4 1.27 -13.16 -16.05
N ARG A 5 0.41 -14.17 -15.90
CA ARG A 5 -0.83 -14.09 -15.12
C ARG A 5 -0.47 -13.95 -13.64
N GLY A 6 -0.72 -12.78 -13.05
CA GLY A 6 -0.59 -12.52 -11.62
C GLY A 6 -1.53 -11.40 -11.18
N LEU A 7 -1.93 -11.39 -9.91
CA LEU A 7 -2.82 -10.35 -9.35
C LEU A 7 -1.98 -9.25 -8.70
N LEU A 8 -2.07 -8.02 -9.21
CA LEU A 8 -1.44 -6.85 -8.59
C LEU A 8 -2.45 -6.13 -7.68
N ILE A 9 -2.15 -6.04 -6.40
CA ILE A 9 -2.92 -5.30 -5.39
C ILE A 9 -2.17 -4.03 -5.03
N ARG A 10 -2.83 -2.88 -5.18
CA ARG A 10 -2.33 -1.59 -4.68
C ARG A 10 -3.00 -1.27 -3.36
N HIS A 11 -2.23 -1.27 -2.28
CA HIS A 11 -2.72 -1.06 -0.92
C HIS A 11 -2.25 0.30 -0.40
N LEU A 12 -3.18 1.25 -0.28
CA LEU A 12 -2.92 2.57 0.29
C LEU A 12 -2.91 2.49 1.82
N VAL A 13 -1.79 2.86 2.44
CA VAL A 13 -1.69 2.93 3.89
C VAL A 13 -2.22 4.28 4.37
N LEU A 14 -3.25 4.25 5.22
CA LEU A 14 -3.86 5.44 5.78
C LEU A 14 -3.24 5.80 7.15
N PRO A 15 -3.09 7.11 7.46
CA PRO A 15 -2.59 7.57 8.74
C PRO A 15 -3.47 7.04 9.88
N GLY A 16 -2.85 6.51 10.94
CA GLY A 16 -3.53 5.94 12.09
C GLY A 16 -4.23 4.60 11.84
N GLN A 17 -4.18 4.05 10.62
CA GLN A 17 -4.81 2.77 10.25
C GLN A 17 -3.77 1.69 9.92
N VAL A 18 -2.70 1.64 10.71
CA VAL A 18 -1.63 0.66 10.55
C VAL A 18 -2.16 -0.75 10.77
N GLU A 19 -2.94 -0.96 11.84
CA GLU A 19 -3.40 -2.31 12.17
C GLU A 19 -4.40 -2.84 11.15
N ASP A 20 -5.29 -1.99 10.65
CA ASP A 20 -6.21 -2.34 9.56
C ASP A 20 -5.45 -2.73 8.30
N SER A 21 -4.41 -1.98 7.94
CA SER A 21 -3.53 -2.35 6.81
C SER A 21 -2.90 -3.72 7.01
N LYS A 22 -2.38 -4.03 8.20
CA LYS A 22 -1.81 -5.35 8.50
C LYS A 22 -2.85 -6.47 8.45
N GLN A 23 -4.06 -6.23 8.93
CA GLN A 23 -5.16 -7.19 8.85
C GLN A 23 -5.50 -7.53 7.39
N VAL A 24 -5.57 -6.51 6.51
CA VAL A 24 -5.78 -6.72 5.08
C VAL A 24 -4.65 -7.55 4.46
N LEU A 25 -3.39 -7.25 4.79
CA LEU A 25 -2.25 -8.03 4.31
C LEU A 25 -2.31 -9.49 4.77
N ARG A 26 -2.62 -9.74 6.05
CA ARG A 26 -2.80 -11.09 6.58
C ARG A 26 -3.96 -11.82 5.92
N TRP A 27 -5.05 -11.12 5.62
CA TRP A 27 -6.19 -11.70 4.93
C TRP A 27 -5.84 -12.09 3.50
N ILE A 28 -5.16 -11.21 2.75
CA ILE A 28 -4.67 -11.49 1.39
C ILE A 28 -3.79 -12.74 1.40
N ALA A 29 -2.80 -12.75 2.30
CA ALA A 29 -1.87 -13.84 2.53
C ALA A 29 -2.58 -15.18 2.83
N ALA A 30 -3.69 -15.17 3.57
CA ALA A 30 -4.41 -16.39 3.95
C ALA A 30 -5.45 -16.86 2.93
N ASN A 31 -5.98 -15.96 2.07
CA ASN A 31 -7.18 -16.24 1.27
C ASN A 31 -6.94 -16.21 -0.24
N LEU A 32 -5.90 -15.54 -0.74
CA LEU A 32 -5.66 -15.44 -2.18
C LEU A 32 -4.65 -16.52 -2.64
N PRO A 33 -5.04 -17.39 -3.59
CA PRO A 33 -4.15 -18.41 -4.13
C PRO A 33 -3.25 -17.83 -5.25
N GLY A 34 -1.99 -18.28 -5.32
CA GLY A 34 -1.08 -17.99 -6.43
C GLY A 34 -0.21 -16.74 -6.26
N GLU A 35 0.49 -16.33 -7.33
CA GLU A 35 1.40 -15.18 -7.32
C GLU A 35 0.61 -13.85 -7.21
N VAL A 36 0.50 -13.33 -5.98
CA VAL A 36 -0.06 -12.01 -5.68
C VAL A 36 1.07 -11.02 -5.45
N TYR A 37 1.04 -9.92 -6.20
CA TYR A 37 1.98 -8.81 -6.05
C TYR A 37 1.31 -7.71 -5.25
N ILE A 38 1.93 -7.27 -4.15
CA ILE A 38 1.42 -6.16 -3.34
C ILE A 38 2.32 -4.94 -3.52
N SER A 39 1.71 -3.82 -3.92
CA SER A 39 2.32 -2.50 -3.98
C SER A 39 1.75 -1.66 -2.83
N LEU A 40 2.57 -1.40 -1.81
CA LEU A 40 2.21 -0.51 -0.70
C LEU A 40 2.38 0.95 -1.16
N MET A 41 1.36 1.77 -0.92
CA MET A 41 1.38 3.19 -1.26
C MET A 41 1.33 4.04 0.00
N ALA A 42 2.20 5.04 0.09
CA ALA A 42 2.32 5.96 1.22
C ALA A 42 1.74 7.37 0.95
N GLN A 43 1.19 7.60 -0.25
CA GLN A 43 0.86 8.94 -0.75
C GLN A 43 -0.51 9.45 -0.30
N TYR A 44 -0.86 9.18 0.95
CA TYR A 44 -2.09 9.73 1.49
C TYR A 44 -1.95 11.23 1.75
N PHE A 45 -2.76 12.04 1.07
CA PHE A 45 -2.93 13.47 1.34
C PHE A 45 -4.36 13.73 1.83
N PRO A 46 -4.54 14.45 2.97
CA PRO A 46 -5.86 14.86 3.42
C PRO A 46 -6.51 15.79 2.39
N ALA A 47 -7.58 15.33 1.74
CA ALA A 47 -8.35 16.12 0.79
C ALA A 47 -9.72 16.50 1.36
N TYR A 48 -10.22 17.68 0.99
CA TYR A 48 -11.57 18.14 1.33
C TYR A 48 -11.88 18.01 2.84
N ARG A 49 -12.95 17.29 3.21
CA ARG A 49 -13.38 17.09 4.61
C ARG A 49 -12.43 16.24 5.44
N ALA A 50 -11.48 15.52 4.83
CA ALA A 50 -10.54 14.69 5.59
C ALA A 50 -9.69 15.51 6.57
N GLY A 51 -9.43 16.79 6.28
CA GLY A 51 -8.75 17.71 7.20
C GLY A 51 -9.44 17.90 8.56
N GLY A 52 -10.75 17.59 8.66
CA GLY A 52 -11.50 17.63 9.91
C GLY A 52 -11.65 16.28 10.61
N ILE A 53 -11.10 15.19 10.06
CA ILE A 53 -11.30 13.82 10.56
C ILE A 53 -9.98 13.26 11.05
N PRO A 54 -9.67 13.33 12.36
CA PRO A 54 -8.54 12.58 12.91
C PRO A 54 -8.78 11.06 12.79
N PRO A 55 -7.75 10.25 12.46
CA PRO A 55 -6.37 10.60 12.13
C PRO A 55 -6.11 10.89 10.63
N LEU A 56 -7.14 10.92 9.79
CA LEU A 56 -7.08 11.18 8.35
C LEU A 56 -6.76 12.64 8.00
N ASN A 57 -6.72 13.53 8.98
CA ASN A 57 -6.40 14.94 8.80
C ASN A 57 -4.90 15.24 8.63
N ARG A 58 -4.05 14.22 8.52
CA ARG A 58 -2.59 14.36 8.37
C ARG A 58 -2.03 13.41 7.34
N ARG A 59 -0.79 13.65 6.94
CA ARG A 59 -0.03 12.68 6.13
C ARG A 59 0.32 11.44 6.95
N LEU A 60 0.53 10.33 6.24
CA LEU A 60 1.08 9.10 6.81
C LEU A 60 2.49 9.37 7.36
N ARG A 61 2.76 8.93 8.60
CA ARG A 61 4.11 9.04 9.18
C ARG A 61 4.98 7.91 8.66
N ARG A 62 6.27 8.18 8.47
CA ARG A 62 7.26 7.18 8.06
C ARG A 62 7.21 5.90 8.91
N LYS A 63 7.15 6.03 10.24
CA LYS A 63 7.05 4.90 11.17
C LYS A 63 5.80 4.03 10.93
N GLU A 64 4.68 4.63 10.57
CA GLU A 64 3.45 3.89 10.28
C GLU A 64 3.61 3.07 8.99
N TYR A 65 4.22 3.65 7.97
CA TYR A 65 4.54 2.95 6.73
C TYR A 65 5.52 1.80 6.97
N GLU A 66 6.63 2.05 7.67
CA GLU A 66 7.63 1.04 8.02
C GLU A 66 7.02 -0.16 8.76
N GLN A 67 6.05 0.08 9.63
CA GLN A 67 5.33 -1.00 10.34
C GLN A 67 4.49 -1.89 9.41
N VAL A 68 3.90 -1.33 8.36
CA VAL A 68 3.13 -2.11 7.37
C VAL A 68 4.06 -2.87 6.44
N VAL A 69 5.17 -2.24 6.02
CA VAL A 69 6.23 -2.90 5.23
C VAL A 69 6.81 -4.09 5.99
N ALA A 70 7.12 -3.95 7.27
CA ALA A 70 7.63 -5.03 8.10
C ALA A 70 6.65 -6.22 8.16
N CYS A 71 5.35 -5.96 8.33
CA CYS A 71 4.33 -7.01 8.32
C CYS A 71 4.24 -7.73 6.97
N LEU A 72 4.32 -7.01 5.85
CA LEU A 72 4.34 -7.62 4.52
C LEU A 72 5.57 -8.53 4.36
N LEU A 73 6.75 -8.05 4.75
CA LEU A 73 7.99 -8.82 4.72
C LEU A 73 7.91 -10.11 5.55
N GLU A 74 7.34 -10.04 6.75
CA GLU A 74 7.12 -11.21 7.62
C GLU A 74 6.23 -12.25 6.93
N LEU A 75 5.09 -11.83 6.37
CA LEU A 75 4.15 -12.73 5.70
C LEU A 75 4.75 -13.43 4.47
N ASN A 76 5.61 -12.75 3.71
CA ASN A 76 6.31 -13.37 2.59
C ASN A 76 7.28 -14.47 3.01
N ARG A 77 7.96 -14.29 4.15
CA ARG A 77 8.90 -15.29 4.66
C ARG A 77 8.18 -16.59 5.04
N ASP A 78 6.97 -16.47 5.58
CA ASP A 78 6.20 -17.61 6.06
C ASP A 78 5.43 -18.34 4.94
N GLN A 79 5.18 -17.68 3.80
CA GLN A 79 4.31 -18.22 2.74
C GLN A 79 5.00 -18.57 1.42
N GLY A 80 6.31 -18.34 1.28
CA GLY A 80 7.08 -18.84 0.13
C GLY A 80 6.69 -18.25 -1.23
N TYR A 81 6.09 -17.05 -1.26
CA TYR A 81 5.74 -16.36 -2.49
C TYR A 81 6.89 -15.43 -2.94
N VAL A 82 7.25 -15.54 -4.22
CA VAL A 82 8.25 -14.68 -4.87
C VAL A 82 7.64 -13.29 -5.08
N GLN A 83 7.94 -12.35 -4.18
CA GLN A 83 7.53 -10.96 -4.33
C GLN A 83 8.73 -10.11 -4.80
N GLU A 84 8.57 -9.42 -5.93
CA GLU A 84 9.43 -8.26 -6.22
C GLU A 84 8.99 -7.10 -5.33
N LEU A 85 9.76 -6.90 -4.27
CA LEU A 85 9.54 -5.96 -3.19
C LEU A 85 9.95 -4.52 -3.56
N GLU A 86 9.86 -4.15 -4.85
CA GLU A 86 10.50 -2.93 -5.37
C GLU A 86 9.78 -1.63 -4.94
N ALA A 87 8.55 -1.70 -4.42
CA ALA A 87 7.77 -0.54 -4.00
C ALA A 87 8.03 -0.07 -2.54
N ALA A 88 8.83 -0.81 -1.75
CA ALA A 88 9.03 -0.49 -0.32
C ALA A 88 10.11 0.58 -0.07
N SER A 89 10.94 0.93 -1.06
CA SER A 89 11.87 2.05 -0.93
C SER A 89 11.10 3.38 -0.93
N PRO A 90 11.36 4.31 0.01
CA PRO A 90 10.83 5.68 -0.05
C PRO A 90 11.09 6.37 -1.40
N ASP A 91 12.16 5.98 -2.09
CA ASP A 91 12.57 6.52 -3.39
C ASP A 91 11.66 6.06 -4.54
N TYR A 92 10.88 4.99 -4.34
CA TYR A 92 9.97 4.42 -5.35
C TYR A 92 8.49 4.70 -5.03
N VAL A 93 8.22 5.70 -4.20
CA VAL A 93 6.86 6.21 -3.91
C VAL A 93 6.47 7.18 -5.04
N PRO A 94 5.73 6.78 -6.09
CA PRO A 94 5.37 7.70 -7.18
C PRO A 94 4.43 8.78 -6.66
N ALA A 95 4.79 10.06 -6.59
CA ALA A 95 3.90 11.10 -6.05
C ALA A 95 2.52 11.09 -6.75
N PHE A 96 1.50 10.50 -6.12
CA PHE A 96 0.11 10.63 -6.55
C PHE A 96 -0.48 11.88 -5.92
N ASP A 97 -0.03 13.02 -6.43
CA ASP A 97 -0.43 14.37 -6.04
C ASP A 97 -1.67 14.87 -6.78
N LEU A 98 -2.42 13.95 -7.41
CA LEU A 98 -3.58 14.22 -8.26
C LEU A 98 -3.28 15.14 -9.46
N THR A 99 -2.00 15.44 -9.78
CA THR A 99 -1.64 16.27 -10.94
C THR A 99 -1.90 15.57 -12.28
N GLY A 100 -2.25 14.29 -12.27
CA GLY A 100 -2.74 13.55 -13.45
C GLY A 100 -4.23 13.69 -13.71
N LEU A 101 -4.97 14.46 -12.90
CA LEU A 101 -6.36 14.82 -13.17
C LEU A 101 -6.41 16.18 -13.86
N ASP A 102 -5.78 16.30 -15.04
CA ASP A 102 -6.17 17.37 -15.96
C ASP A 102 -7.60 17.08 -16.39
N GLY A 103 -8.53 17.81 -15.77
CA GLY A 103 -9.91 17.85 -16.16
C GLY A 103 -10.01 18.31 -17.62
N GLY A 104 -10.28 17.36 -18.51
CA GLY A 104 -10.87 17.67 -19.80
C GLY A 104 -12.27 18.23 -19.56
N GLY A 105 -12.35 19.56 -19.53
CA GLY A 105 -13.56 20.35 -19.74
C GLY A 105 -13.48 21.05 -21.08
#